data_AF-A0ABD1KJX9-F1
#
_entry.id   AF-A0ABD1KJX9-F1
#
_cell.length_a   1.000
_cell.length_b   1.000
_cell.length_c   1.000
_cell.angle_alpha   90.00
_cell.angle_beta   90.00
_cell.angle_gamma   90.00
#
_symmetry.space_group_name_H-M   'P 1'
#
loop_
_entity.id
_entity.type
_entity.pdbx_description
1 polymer ?
#
loop_
_entity_poly.entity_id
_entity_poly.type
_entity_poly.pdbx_seq_one_letter_code
_entity_poly.pdbx_strand_id
1 'polypeptide(L)'
;MEEYRLSVSGYYSTMTDSELDNQVRAIKTQMPNAGYRSIKGRLMAMGSRVQWERIQDSMHCVDAAGVLARLARLGCTVRRTYSVRGPLASVHVDTNHKLIRYNLVIFGGVDGFSRKIMYLNAATNNRARTALSLFLELHGLPSR
;
A
#
# COMPACT_ATOMS: atom_id res chain seq x y z
N MET A 1 -5.38 29.02 -4.77
CA MET A 1 -5.22 28.35 -6.08
C MET A 1 -5.58 29.28 -7.25
N GLU A 2 -6.63 30.09 -7.15
CA GLU A 2 -6.90 31.17 -8.13
C GLU A 2 -5.80 32.24 -8.17
N GLU A 3 -5.18 32.53 -7.03
CA GLU A 3 -4.14 33.55 -6.87
C GLU A 3 -2.87 33.33 -7.73
N TYR A 4 -2.65 32.10 -8.23
CA TYR A 4 -1.50 31.75 -9.07
C TYR A 4 -1.86 31.36 -10.52
N ARG A 5 -3.13 31.48 -10.94
CA ARG A 5 -3.64 31.00 -12.25
C ARG A 5 -3.30 29.53 -12.59
N LEU A 6 -2.97 28.72 -11.59
CA LEU A 6 -2.68 27.29 -11.77
C LEU A 6 -3.99 26.51 -11.71
N SER A 7 -4.61 26.27 -12.87
CA SER A 7 -5.74 25.35 -12.94
C SER A 7 -5.26 23.91 -13.14
N VAL A 8 -5.59 23.02 -12.20
CA VAL A 8 -5.35 21.58 -12.36
C VAL A 8 -6.17 21.01 -13.53
N SER A 9 -7.29 21.64 -13.89
CA SER A 9 -8.17 21.17 -14.97
C SER A 9 -7.52 21.25 -16.36
N GLY A 10 -6.62 22.22 -16.58
CA GLY A 10 -5.92 22.40 -17.86
C GLY A 10 -4.81 21.38 -18.13
N TYR A 11 -4.45 20.55 -17.14
CA TYR A 11 -3.44 19.49 -17.30
C TYR A 11 -4.06 18.11 -17.54
N TYR A 12 -5.38 17.97 -17.46
CA TYR A 12 -6.02 16.69 -17.77
C TYR A 12 -6.14 16.50 -19.28
N SER A 13 -6.00 15.26 -19.72
CA SER A 13 -6.19 14.87 -21.11
C SER A 13 -7.64 15.11 -21.53
N THR A 14 -7.81 15.70 -22.71
CA THR A 14 -9.10 15.87 -23.38
C THR A 14 -9.60 14.60 -24.06
N MET A 15 -8.92 13.46 -23.85
CA MET A 15 -9.34 12.18 -24.41
C MET A 15 -10.77 11.84 -24.02
N THR A 16 -11.48 11.19 -24.91
CA THR A 16 -12.83 10.65 -24.70
C THR A 16 -12.78 9.37 -23.85
N ASP A 17 -13.92 8.95 -23.31
CA ASP A 17 -13.98 7.73 -22.49
C ASP A 17 -13.69 6.46 -23.33
N SER A 18 -14.07 6.45 -24.60
CA SER A 18 -13.77 5.32 -25.50
C SER A 18 -12.28 5.21 -25.84
N GLU A 19 -11.58 6.35 -26.01
CA GLU A 19 -10.13 6.39 -26.17
C GLU A 19 -9.43 5.90 -24.90
N LEU A 20 -9.92 6.33 -23.73
CA LEU A 20 -9.42 5.86 -22.44
C LEU A 20 -9.59 4.34 -22.30
N ASP A 21 -10.77 3.80 -22.62
CA ASP A 21 -11.05 2.36 -22.57
C ASP A 21 -10.11 1.55 -23.48
N ASN A 22 -9.82 2.07 -24.67
CA ASN A 22 -8.89 1.44 -25.60
C ASN A 22 -7.45 1.42 -25.05
N GLN A 23 -7.01 2.52 -24.45
CA GLN A 23 -5.69 2.57 -23.80
C GLN A 23 -5.63 1.65 -22.58
N VAL A 24 -6.65 1.67 -21.72
CA VAL A 24 -6.74 0.77 -20.56
C VAL A 24 -6.73 -0.69 -20.99
N ARG A 25 -7.46 -1.05 -22.06
CA ARG A 25 -7.46 -2.41 -22.62
C ARG A 25 -6.09 -2.82 -23.12
N ALA A 26 -5.40 -1.97 -23.87
CA ALA A 26 -4.03 -2.24 -24.34
C ALA A 26 -3.04 -2.42 -23.16
N ILE A 27 -3.18 -1.61 -22.12
CA ILE A 27 -2.38 -1.74 -20.90
C ILE A 27 -2.66 -3.08 -20.21
N LYS A 28 -3.92 -3.49 -20.13
CA LYS A 28 -4.34 -4.75 -19.50
C LYS A 28 -3.90 -5.97 -20.29
N THR A 29 -3.81 -5.90 -21.61
CA THR A 29 -3.20 -6.97 -22.43
C THR A 29 -1.74 -7.21 -22.05
N GLN A 30 -0.98 -6.14 -21.78
CA GLN A 30 0.43 -6.26 -21.37
C GLN A 30 0.61 -6.53 -19.88
N MET A 31 -0.30 -6.01 -19.04
CA MET A 31 -0.30 -6.16 -17.59
C MET A 31 -1.68 -6.61 -17.08
N PRO A 32 -2.03 -7.90 -17.19
CA PRO A 32 -3.36 -8.39 -16.84
C PRO A 32 -3.76 -8.14 -15.38
N ASN A 33 -2.78 -8.04 -14.48
CA ASN A 33 -3.00 -7.82 -13.05
C ASN A 33 -2.84 -6.34 -12.63
N ALA A 34 -2.73 -5.41 -13.58
CA ALA A 34 -2.64 -3.99 -13.27
C ALA A 34 -3.91 -3.51 -12.55
N GLY A 35 -3.73 -2.93 -11.37
CA GLY A 35 -4.78 -2.21 -10.65
C GLY A 35 -4.80 -0.72 -11.01
N TYR A 36 -5.78 0.00 -10.47
CA TYR A 36 -6.03 1.42 -10.76
C TYR A 36 -4.78 2.31 -10.66
N ARG A 37 -3.95 2.11 -9.62
CA ARG A 37 -2.71 2.90 -9.43
C ARG A 37 -1.66 2.65 -10.51
N SER A 38 -1.47 1.40 -10.91
CA SER A 38 -0.53 1.03 -11.97
C SER A 38 -0.97 1.58 -13.32
N ILE A 39 -2.27 1.51 -13.61
CA ILE A 39 -2.85 2.05 -14.84
C ILE A 39 -2.69 3.56 -14.88
N LYS A 40 -3.05 4.26 -13.80
CA LYS A 40 -2.83 5.70 -13.69
C LYS A 40 -1.36 6.07 -13.91
N GLY A 41 -0.43 5.35 -13.27
CA GLY A 41 1.00 5.58 -13.46
C GLY A 41 1.45 5.38 -14.91
N ARG A 42 0.94 4.34 -15.58
CA ARG A 42 1.27 4.07 -16.98
C ARG A 42 0.66 5.09 -17.94
N LEU A 43 -0.59 5.49 -17.75
CA LEU A 43 -1.22 6.58 -18.50
C LEU A 43 -0.41 7.87 -18.36
N MET A 44 0.01 8.20 -17.13
CA MET A 44 0.87 9.36 -16.88
C MET A 44 2.23 9.24 -17.59
N ALA A 45 2.85 8.07 -17.60
CA ALA A 45 4.10 7.83 -18.32
C ALA A 45 3.94 7.94 -19.85
N MET A 46 2.73 7.68 -20.37
CA MET A 46 2.36 7.88 -21.77
C MET A 46 1.96 9.34 -22.09
N GLY A 47 2.07 10.26 -21.12
CA GLY A 47 1.70 11.67 -21.29
C GLY A 47 0.23 11.98 -21.03
N SER A 48 -0.58 10.99 -20.68
CA SER A 48 -2.02 11.13 -20.43
C SER A 48 -2.29 11.26 -18.93
N ARG A 49 -2.58 12.48 -18.48
CA ARG A 49 -3.07 12.71 -17.12
C ARG A 49 -4.60 12.66 -17.13
N VAL A 50 -5.19 11.66 -16.48
CA VAL A 50 -6.66 11.45 -16.46
C VAL A 50 -7.18 11.56 -15.02
N GLN A 51 -8.43 12.04 -14.88
CA GLN A 51 -9.14 12.09 -13.61
C GLN A 51 -9.27 10.70 -12.99
N TRP A 52 -9.24 10.62 -11.66
CA TRP A 52 -9.31 9.34 -10.95
C TRP A 52 -10.61 8.59 -11.22
N GLU A 53 -11.74 9.29 -11.19
CA GLU A 53 -13.08 8.73 -11.44
C GLU A 53 -13.17 8.07 -12.83
N ARG A 54 -12.75 8.78 -13.88
CA ARG A 54 -12.71 8.23 -15.25
C ARG A 54 -11.86 6.97 -15.39
N ILE A 55 -10.72 6.91 -14.69
CA ILE A 55 -9.88 5.69 -14.66
C ILE A 55 -10.61 4.55 -13.96
N GLN A 56 -11.37 4.83 -12.89
CA GLN A 56 -12.16 3.81 -12.20
C GLN A 56 -13.25 3.28 -13.12
N ASP A 57 -14.03 4.17 -13.73
CA ASP A 57 -15.14 3.82 -14.63
C ASP A 57 -14.64 2.99 -15.82
N SER A 58 -13.58 3.45 -16.48
CA SER A 58 -12.95 2.70 -17.58
C SER A 58 -12.47 1.31 -17.15
N MET A 59 -11.88 1.19 -15.96
CA MET A 59 -11.47 -0.11 -15.43
C MET A 59 -12.65 -1.03 -15.10
N HIS A 60 -13.77 -0.48 -14.64
CA HIS A 60 -14.99 -1.26 -14.44
C HIS A 60 -15.55 -1.75 -15.78
N CYS A 61 -15.55 -0.92 -16.82
CA CYS A 61 -15.99 -1.31 -18.15
C CYS A 61 -15.07 -2.36 -18.81
N VAL A 62 -13.75 -2.19 -18.71
CA VAL A 62 -12.76 -3.02 -19.42
C VAL A 62 -12.44 -4.32 -18.68
N ASP A 63 -12.44 -4.33 -17.34
CA ASP A 63 -11.90 -5.42 -16.53
C ASP A 63 -12.88 -6.01 -15.51
N ALA A 64 -14.19 -5.80 -15.62
CA ALA A 64 -15.16 -6.40 -14.69
C ALA A 64 -14.96 -7.93 -14.53
N ALA A 65 -14.79 -8.64 -15.65
CA ALA A 65 -14.56 -10.08 -15.66
C ALA A 65 -13.21 -10.45 -15.01
N GLY A 66 -12.15 -9.67 -15.26
CA GLY A 66 -10.83 -9.91 -14.66
C GLY A 66 -10.81 -9.60 -13.16
N VAL A 67 -11.58 -8.61 -12.69
CA VAL A 67 -11.82 -8.35 -11.26
C VAL A 67 -12.51 -9.55 -10.63
N LEU A 68 -13.60 -10.04 -11.22
CA LEU A 68 -14.33 -11.21 -10.72
C LEU A 68 -13.47 -12.47 -10.70
N ALA A 69 -12.73 -12.74 -11.77
CA ALA A 69 -11.81 -13.88 -11.83
C ALA A 69 -10.72 -13.78 -10.76
N ARG A 70 -10.19 -12.57 -10.49
CA ARG A 70 -9.23 -12.35 -9.40
C ARG A 70 -9.85 -12.55 -8.03
N LEU A 71 -11.06 -12.05 -7.79
CA LEU A 71 -11.77 -12.28 -6.53
C LEU A 71 -12.04 -13.77 -6.29
N ALA A 72 -12.43 -14.52 -7.32
CA ALA A 72 -12.64 -15.96 -7.25
C ALA A 72 -11.33 -16.74 -7.02
N ARG A 73 -10.21 -16.27 -7.58
CA ARG A 73 -8.87 -16.89 -7.43
C ARG A 73 -8.16 -16.51 -6.13
N LEU A 74 -8.42 -15.32 -5.60
CA LEU A 74 -7.96 -14.88 -4.30
C LEU A 74 -8.75 -15.67 -3.25
N GLY A 75 -8.35 -16.94 -3.06
CA GLY A 75 -8.80 -17.72 -1.92
C GLY A 75 -8.65 -16.89 -0.67
N CYS A 76 -9.69 -16.88 0.17
CA CYS A 76 -9.64 -16.17 1.44
C CYS A 76 -8.35 -16.57 2.15
N THR A 77 -7.41 -15.63 2.31
CA THR A 77 -6.21 -15.89 3.11
C THR A 77 -6.69 -15.99 4.54
N VAL A 78 -6.99 -17.21 4.97
CA VAL A 78 -7.36 -17.50 6.35
C VAL A 78 -6.17 -17.08 7.20
N ARG A 79 -6.32 -15.96 7.91
CA ARG A 79 -5.30 -15.53 8.86
C ARG A 79 -5.15 -16.65 9.87
N ARG A 80 -3.97 -17.27 9.91
CA ARG A 80 -3.68 -18.32 10.87
C ARG A 80 -3.74 -17.70 12.26
N THR A 81 -4.71 -18.12 13.05
CA THR A 81 -4.73 -17.84 14.49
C THR A 81 -3.75 -18.79 15.14
N TYR A 82 -2.70 -18.23 15.76
CA TYR A 82 -1.81 -18.97 16.63
C TYR A 82 -1.83 -18.34 18.01
N SER A 83 -1.60 -19.17 19.02
CA SER A 83 -1.32 -18.76 20.39
C SER A 83 0.05 -19.30 20.78
N VAL A 84 0.75 -18.57 21.63
CA VAL A 84 2.00 -19.01 22.24
C VAL A 84 1.75 -19.34 23.72
N ARG A 85 2.68 -20.05 24.36
CA ARG A 85 2.44 -20.64 25.70
C ARG A 85 2.35 -19.62 26.84
N GLY A 86 2.81 -18.39 26.65
CA GLY A 86 2.77 -17.34 27.67
C GLY A 86 3.40 -16.02 27.21
N PRO A 87 3.36 -14.97 28.04
CA PRO A 87 4.00 -13.70 27.76
C PRO A 87 5.50 -13.87 27.46
N LEU A 88 6.04 -13.06 26.56
CA LEU A 88 7.43 -13.13 26.08
C LEU A 88 7.80 -14.45 25.39
N ALA A 89 6.86 -15.36 25.12
CA ALA A 89 7.18 -16.55 24.32
C ALA A 89 7.47 -16.22 22.85
N SER A 90 6.92 -15.12 22.34
CA SER A 90 7.22 -14.56 21.02
C SER A 90 6.91 -13.08 20.99
N VAL A 91 7.72 -12.28 20.29
CA VAL A 91 7.45 -10.86 20.06
C VAL A 91 7.38 -10.59 18.56
N HIS A 92 6.33 -9.90 18.12
CA HIS A 92 6.19 -9.43 16.75
C HIS A 92 6.77 -8.05 16.64
N VAL A 93 7.74 -7.87 15.76
CA VAL A 93 8.39 -6.60 15.49
C VAL A 93 8.10 -6.19 14.06
N ASP A 94 7.66 -4.94 13.87
CA ASP A 94 7.41 -4.38 12.55
C ASP A 94 7.82 -2.90 12.48
N THR A 95 8.04 -2.41 11.27
CA THR A 95 8.33 -1.01 10.97
C THR A 95 7.30 -0.44 10.01
N ASN A 96 6.68 0.68 10.39
CA ASN A 96 5.71 1.38 9.56
C ASN A 96 6.38 2.56 8.85
N HIS A 97 6.35 2.49 7.51
CA HIS A 97 7.00 3.44 6.59
C HIS A 97 6.03 4.44 5.96
N LYS A 98 4.78 4.54 6.42
CA LYS A 98 3.79 5.45 5.82
C LYS A 98 4.22 6.93 5.88
N LEU A 99 5.07 7.29 6.84
CA LEU A 99 5.59 8.65 7.04
C LEU A 99 7.02 8.84 6.50
N ILE A 100 7.53 7.93 5.67
CA ILE A 100 8.90 8.01 5.14
C ILE A 100 9.17 9.30 4.36
N ARG A 101 8.14 9.93 3.78
CA ARG A 101 8.24 11.24 3.09
C ARG A 101 8.64 12.38 4.03
N TYR A 102 8.35 12.26 5.31
CA TYR A 102 8.75 13.19 6.36
C TYR A 102 10.01 12.72 7.09
N ASN A 103 10.71 11.73 6.53
CA ASN A 103 11.84 11.07 7.15
C ASN A 103 11.51 10.50 8.55
N LEU A 104 10.32 9.91 8.70
CA LEU A 104 9.87 9.27 9.94
C LEU A 104 9.51 7.80 9.67
N VAL A 105 10.06 6.92 10.51
CA VAL A 105 9.77 5.48 10.56
C VAL A 105 9.31 5.14 11.96
N ILE A 106 8.17 4.46 12.09
CA ILE A 106 7.64 4.02 13.37
C ILE A 106 8.02 2.57 13.59
N PHE A 107 8.71 2.27 14.69
CA PHE A 107 9.09 0.94 15.13
C PHE A 107 8.11 0.48 16.20
N GLY A 108 7.56 -0.71 16.04
CA GLY A 108 6.62 -1.29 16.99
C GLY A 108 6.97 -2.73 17.34
N GLY A 109 6.84 -3.07 18.61
CA GLY A 109 6.95 -4.43 19.11
C GLY A 109 5.68 -4.82 19.90
N VAL A 110 5.14 -6.01 19.66
CA VAL A 110 3.94 -6.52 20.33
C VAL A 110 4.18 -7.94 20.86
N ASP A 111 3.80 -8.18 22.11
CA ASP A 111 3.83 -9.52 22.70
C ASP A 111 2.82 -10.45 22.02
N GLY A 112 3.28 -11.63 21.59
CA GLY A 112 2.45 -12.57 20.83
C GLY A 112 1.36 -13.25 21.66
N PHE A 113 1.51 -13.30 22.99
CA PHE A 113 0.52 -13.87 23.90
C PHE A 113 -0.54 -12.85 24.29
N SER A 114 -0.14 -11.79 24.98
CA SER A 114 -1.01 -10.79 25.59
C SER A 114 -1.45 -9.69 24.63
N ARG A 115 -0.82 -9.58 23.45
CA ARG A 115 -0.98 -8.44 22.52
C ARG A 115 -0.58 -7.08 23.12
N LYS A 116 0.14 -7.09 24.25
CA LYS A 116 0.69 -5.87 24.86
C LYS A 116 1.68 -5.21 23.90
N ILE A 117 1.53 -3.91 23.69
CA ILE A 117 2.52 -3.09 23.00
C ILE A 117 3.74 -2.98 23.91
N MET A 118 4.86 -3.49 23.42
CA MET A 118 6.09 -3.56 24.18
C MET A 118 6.96 -2.31 23.98
N TYR A 119 6.97 -1.77 22.76
CA TYR A 119 7.49 -0.44 22.44
C TYR A 119 6.79 0.10 21.19
N LEU A 120 6.75 1.43 21.07
CA LEU A 120 6.23 2.13 19.89
C LEU A 120 6.92 3.48 19.76
N ASN A 121 8.00 3.52 18.99
CA ASN A 121 8.87 4.70 18.92
C ASN A 121 9.07 5.13 17.47
N ALA A 122 9.21 6.44 17.25
CA ALA A 122 9.55 6.99 15.94
C ALA A 122 11.07 7.25 15.84
N ALA A 123 11.64 7.02 14.66
CA ALA A 123 13.00 7.41 14.35
C ALA A 123 13.12 7.98 12.94
N THR A 124 14.22 8.69 12.70
CA THR A 124 14.51 9.34 11.41
C THR A 124 15.29 8.47 10.44
N ASN A 125 15.39 7.16 10.72
CA ASN A 125 16.13 6.21 9.91
C ASN A 125 15.60 4.79 10.11
N ASN A 126 15.90 3.89 9.16
CA ASN A 126 15.56 2.47 9.24
C ASN A 126 16.78 1.58 9.52
N ARG A 127 17.72 2.02 10.38
CA ARG A 127 18.95 1.26 10.65
C ARG A 127 18.68 0.13 11.63
N ALA A 128 19.30 -1.03 11.39
CA ALA A 128 19.22 -2.19 12.30
C ALA A 128 19.65 -1.85 13.74
N ARG A 129 20.66 -0.98 13.91
CA ARG A 129 21.09 -0.51 15.25
C ARG A 129 19.98 0.19 16.03
N THR A 130 19.14 0.97 15.34
CA THR A 130 18.02 1.71 15.94
C THR A 130 16.89 0.75 16.32
N ALA A 131 16.61 -0.23 15.46
CA ALA A 131 15.65 -1.29 15.77
C ALA A 131 16.12 -2.11 17.00
N LEU A 132 17.40 -2.44 17.06
CA LEU A 132 17.99 -3.19 18.17
C LEU A 132 17.94 -2.40 19.49
N SER A 133 18.28 -1.12 19.49
CA SER A 133 18.24 -0.31 20.72
C SER A 133 16.82 -0.26 21.30
N LEU A 134 15.81 -0.04 20.46
CA LEU A 134 14.41 -0.04 20.87
C LEU A 134 13.94 -1.43 21.35
N PHE A 135 14.44 -2.50 20.73
CA PHE A 135 14.16 -3.85 21.17
C PHE A 135 14.82 -4.20 22.51
N LEU A 136 15.96 -3.60 22.86
CA LEU A 136 16.62 -3.84 24.14
C LEU A 136 15.99 -3.05 25.30
N GLU A 137 15.17 -2.03 25.02
CA GLU A 137 14.37 -1.31 26.03
C GLU A 137 13.19 -2.16 26.57
N LEU A 138 12.99 -3.37 26.03
CA LEU A 138 11.97 -4.30 26.48
C LEU A 138 12.17 -4.73 27.95
N HIS A 139 11.06 -4.88 28.68
CA HIS A 139 11.02 -5.48 30.02
C HIS A 139 11.23 -7.01 29.97
N GLY A 140 12.38 -7.46 29.49
CA GLY A 140 12.74 -8.86 29.31
C GLY A 140 12.87 -9.28 27.85
N LEU A 141 13.71 -10.28 27.60
CA LEU A 141 13.91 -10.85 26.27
C LEU A 141 12.93 -11.99 26.01
N PRO A 142 12.51 -12.22 24.75
CA PRO A 142 11.67 -13.36 24.42
C PRO A 142 12.37 -14.69 24.74
N SER A 143 11.60 -15.72 25.08
CA SER A 143 12.14 -17.07 25.29
C SER A 143 12.83 -17.58 24.02
N ARG A 144 13.97 -18.28 24.18
CA ARG A 144 14.67 -18.96 23.09
C ARG A 144 13.94 -20.20 22.60
#